data_AF-A0A0N4XA38-F1
#
_entry.id   AF-A0A0N4XA38-F1
#
_cell.length_a   1.000
_cell.length_b   1.000
_cell.length_c   1.000
_cell.angle_alpha   90.00
_cell.angle_beta   90.00
_cell.angle_gamma   90.00
#
_symmetry.space_group_name_H-M   'P 1'
#
loop_
_entity.id
_entity.type
_entity.pdbx_description
1 polymer ?
#
loop_
_entity_poly.entity_id
_entity_poly.type
_entity_poly.pdbx_seq_one_letter_code
_entity_poly.pdbx_strand_id
1 'polypeptide(L)'
;MRLEVTANRAFREMQPGMYYIENGDSEVYGYVIMNDIGETSLEKLGWFRFVDGEWDIRRGSINVRQAHNVYFTNCLEQTYYTAFDANYFVLNNNDRKALHVGMGRSMSSDPWIDSATYTDRAVVVQHAEGLSVTMHVITETRPKIQRHSSELADFSGTIHVDEKSNYYLNITFFGASSNFAVKLYFRKLVGPSLVASSLTKRDHNCKDAFMFQVSVA
;
A
#
# COMPACT_ATOMS: atom_id res chain seq x y z
N MET A 1 -20.58 -7.97 34.00
CA MET A 1 -20.61 -7.11 32.79
C MET A 1 -19.97 -7.90 31.66
N ARG A 2 -20.66 -8.03 30.52
CA ARG A 2 -20.18 -8.75 29.34
C ARG A 2 -20.29 -7.83 28.12
N LEU A 3 -19.29 -7.93 27.24
CA LEU A 3 -19.23 -7.18 26.00
C LEU A 3 -19.31 -8.17 24.83
N GLU A 4 -20.21 -7.92 23.90
CA GLU A 4 -20.26 -8.67 22.64
C GLU A 4 -20.02 -7.69 21.50
N VAL A 5 -19.12 -8.05 20.59
CA VAL A 5 -18.74 -7.20 19.45
C VAL A 5 -19.10 -7.92 18.17
N THR A 6 -19.89 -7.25 17.34
CA THR A 6 -20.30 -7.72 16.03
C THR A 6 -19.74 -6.76 14.99
N ALA A 7 -18.95 -7.27 14.05
CA ALA A 7 -18.34 -6.50 12.98
C ALA A 7 -18.61 -7.18 11.63
N ASN A 8 -18.74 -6.36 10.59
CA ASN A 8 -18.78 -6.83 9.21
C ASN A 8 -17.35 -6.97 8.65
N ARG A 9 -17.23 -7.57 7.46
CA ARG A 9 -15.97 -7.61 6.71
C ARG A 9 -15.41 -6.19 6.54
N ALA A 10 -14.08 -6.07 6.54
CA ALA A 10 -13.42 -4.80 6.28
C ALA A 10 -13.85 -4.23 4.92
N PHE A 11 -13.91 -2.89 4.83
CA PHE A 11 -14.32 -2.21 3.60
C PHE A 11 -13.37 -2.48 2.42
N ARG A 12 -12.08 -2.64 2.73
CA ARG A 12 -11.01 -2.99 1.80
C ARG A 12 -10.26 -4.17 2.36
N GLU A 13 -9.63 -4.92 1.47
CA GLU A 13 -8.73 -6.00 1.84
C GLU A 13 -7.58 -6.07 0.85
N MET A 14 -6.42 -6.48 1.36
CA MET A 14 -5.26 -6.78 0.55
C MET A 14 -5.59 -7.97 -0.35
N GLN A 15 -5.38 -7.81 -1.65
CA GLN A 15 -5.71 -8.85 -2.61
C GLN A 15 -4.80 -10.06 -2.40
N PRO A 16 -5.31 -11.31 -2.57
CA PRO A 16 -4.46 -12.48 -2.60
C PRO A 16 -3.44 -12.36 -3.75
N GLY A 17 -2.16 -12.57 -3.45
CA GLY A 17 -1.10 -12.43 -4.43
C GLY A 17 0.29 -12.61 -3.83
N MET A 18 1.30 -12.40 -4.68
CA MET A 18 2.70 -12.45 -4.29
C MET A 18 3.16 -11.08 -3.81
N TYR A 19 3.79 -11.08 -2.65
CA TYR A 19 4.39 -9.91 -1.99
C TYR A 19 5.78 -10.29 -1.52
N TYR A 20 6.61 -9.29 -1.24
CA TYR A 20 7.94 -9.55 -0.69
C TYR A 20 8.26 -8.60 0.44
N ILE A 21 9.27 -8.99 1.21
CA ILE A 21 9.90 -8.20 2.25
C ILE A 21 11.39 -8.12 1.91
N GLU A 22 12.01 -7.00 2.25
CA GLU A 22 13.47 -6.91 2.18
C GLU A 22 14.09 -7.70 3.34
N ASN A 23 15.27 -8.27 3.12
CA ASN A 23 15.92 -9.10 4.12
C ASN A 23 16.34 -8.24 5.33
N GLY A 24 15.83 -8.60 6.51
CA GLY A 24 16.02 -7.83 7.74
C GLY A 24 14.98 -6.73 7.97
N ASP A 25 14.00 -6.59 7.09
CA ASP A 25 12.86 -5.70 7.25
C ASP A 25 11.57 -6.48 7.56
N SER A 26 10.57 -5.77 8.05
CA SER A 26 9.20 -6.24 8.27
C SER A 26 8.20 -5.58 7.33
N GLU A 27 8.56 -4.49 6.65
CA GLU A 27 7.67 -3.79 5.73
C GLU A 27 7.38 -4.61 4.47
N VAL A 28 6.10 -4.71 4.12
CA VAL A 28 5.66 -5.49 2.97
C VAL A 28 5.60 -4.62 1.72
N TYR A 29 6.20 -5.11 0.64
CA TYR A 29 6.23 -4.49 -0.67
C TYR A 29 5.36 -5.25 -1.66
N GLY A 30 4.74 -4.49 -2.56
CA GLY A 30 3.88 -5.01 -3.62
C GLY A 30 3.97 -4.16 -4.88
N TYR A 31 2.92 -4.22 -5.71
CA TYR A 31 2.84 -3.49 -6.99
C TYR A 31 3.93 -3.87 -8.01
N VAL A 32 4.51 -5.06 -7.86
CA VAL A 32 5.47 -5.64 -8.78
C VAL A 32 4.97 -7.00 -9.20
N ILE A 33 5.13 -7.35 -10.48
CA ILE A 33 4.74 -8.67 -10.98
C ILE A 33 5.81 -9.66 -10.53
N MET A 34 5.40 -10.69 -9.79
CA MET A 34 6.30 -11.68 -9.21
C MET A 34 5.89 -13.08 -9.59
N ASN A 35 6.88 -13.95 -9.74
CA ASN A 35 6.68 -15.38 -9.92
C ASN A 35 6.12 -16.00 -8.63
N ASP A 36 5.13 -16.87 -8.79
CA ASP A 36 4.76 -17.81 -7.74
C ASP A 36 5.89 -18.83 -7.51
N ILE A 37 5.81 -19.61 -6.43
CA ILE A 37 6.77 -20.64 -6.08
C ILE A 37 6.96 -21.66 -7.20
N GLY A 38 5.92 -21.97 -7.98
CA GLY A 38 5.97 -22.88 -9.13
C GLY A 38 6.36 -22.23 -10.46
N GLU A 39 6.39 -20.90 -10.55
CA GLU A 39 6.62 -20.15 -11.78
C GLU A 39 8.11 -19.78 -11.95
N THR A 40 8.58 -19.64 -13.20
CA THR A 40 9.98 -19.33 -13.53
C THR A 40 10.10 -18.33 -14.69
N SER A 41 9.16 -17.39 -14.83
CA SER A 41 9.22 -16.39 -15.90
C SER A 41 10.34 -15.38 -15.66
N LEU A 42 11.16 -15.13 -16.68
CA LEU A 42 12.23 -14.12 -16.62
C LEU A 42 11.70 -12.68 -16.69
N GLU A 43 10.43 -12.50 -17.08
CA GLU A 43 9.77 -11.19 -17.15
C GLU A 43 9.24 -10.70 -15.78
N LYS A 44 9.17 -11.58 -14.77
CA LYS A 44 8.59 -11.30 -13.44
C LYS A 44 9.66 -11.41 -12.36
N LEU A 45 9.54 -10.69 -11.24
CA LEU A 45 10.48 -10.81 -10.13
C LEU A 45 10.54 -12.25 -9.56
N GLY A 46 11.69 -12.66 -9.01
CA GLY A 46 11.84 -13.93 -8.30
C GLY A 46 12.24 -15.13 -9.16
N TRP A 47 12.76 -14.93 -10.37
CA TRP A 47 13.40 -15.99 -11.17
C TRP A 47 14.82 -16.34 -10.71
N PHE A 48 15.50 -15.40 -10.03
CA PHE A 48 16.78 -15.61 -9.36
C PHE A 48 16.53 -15.82 -7.86
N ARG A 49 16.83 -17.02 -7.35
CA ARG A 49 16.45 -17.45 -6.00
C ARG A 49 17.66 -17.93 -5.23
N PHE A 50 17.68 -17.65 -3.93
CA PHE A 50 18.67 -18.20 -3.03
C PHE A 50 18.21 -19.57 -2.53
N VAL A 51 18.92 -20.63 -2.91
CA VAL A 51 18.61 -22.03 -2.56
C VAL A 51 19.90 -22.70 -2.10
N ASP A 52 19.86 -23.40 -0.97
CA ASP A 52 21.00 -24.16 -0.42
C ASP A 52 22.31 -23.39 -0.26
N GLY A 53 22.23 -22.09 0.02
CA GLY A 53 23.40 -21.23 0.22
C GLY A 53 23.94 -20.58 -1.06
N GLU A 54 23.33 -20.86 -2.21
CA GLU A 54 23.74 -20.34 -3.51
C GLU A 54 22.59 -19.63 -4.22
N TRP A 55 22.94 -18.66 -5.06
CA TRP A 55 21.95 -18.04 -5.93
C TRP A 55 21.85 -18.84 -7.23
N ASP A 56 20.65 -19.32 -7.54
CA ASP A 56 20.36 -20.10 -8.73
C ASP A 56 19.20 -19.51 -9.54
N ILE A 57 19.25 -19.73 -10.85
CA ILE A 57 18.12 -19.46 -11.76
C ILE A 57 17.38 -20.77 -11.94
N ARG A 58 16.15 -20.83 -11.43
CA ARG A 58 15.35 -22.06 -11.53
C ARG A 58 15.10 -22.42 -13.00
N ARG A 59 15.43 -23.67 -13.37
CA ARG A 59 15.46 -24.15 -14.78
C ARG A 59 16.40 -23.34 -15.67
N GLY A 60 17.48 -22.79 -15.09
CA GLY A 60 18.42 -21.89 -15.76
C GLY A 60 19.02 -22.47 -17.05
N SER A 61 19.30 -23.77 -17.10
CA SER A 61 19.85 -24.42 -18.31
C SER A 61 18.96 -24.28 -19.55
N ILE A 62 17.65 -24.14 -19.36
CA ILE A 62 16.69 -23.91 -20.45
C ILE A 62 16.44 -22.40 -20.59
N ASN A 63 16.10 -21.74 -19.49
CA ASN A 63 15.64 -20.34 -19.50
C ASN A 63 16.76 -19.38 -19.90
N VAL A 64 17.98 -19.55 -19.37
CA VAL A 64 19.13 -18.71 -19.73
C VAL A 64 19.52 -18.92 -21.18
N ARG A 65 19.45 -20.16 -21.68
CA ARG A 65 19.76 -20.45 -23.08
C ARG A 65 18.77 -19.79 -24.05
N GLN A 66 17.52 -19.65 -23.64
CA GLN A 66 16.48 -19.00 -24.43
C GLN A 66 16.54 -17.47 -24.35
N ALA A 67 16.91 -16.92 -23.19
CA ALA A 67 16.97 -15.48 -22.96
C ALA A 67 18.30 -14.84 -23.39
N HIS A 68 19.40 -15.60 -23.36
CA HIS A 68 20.72 -15.07 -23.71
C HIS A 68 20.97 -15.21 -25.21
N ASN A 69 20.88 -14.07 -25.90
CA ASN A 69 21.11 -13.96 -27.33
C ASN A 69 22.49 -13.35 -27.58
N VAL A 70 23.34 -14.09 -28.29
CA VAL A 70 24.70 -13.66 -28.64
C VAL A 70 24.77 -13.43 -30.14
N TYR A 71 25.21 -12.24 -30.53
CA TYR A 71 25.32 -11.83 -31.93
C TYR A 71 26.77 -11.51 -32.26
N PHE A 72 27.35 -12.25 -33.20
CA PHE A 72 28.73 -12.07 -33.63
C PHE A 72 28.84 -10.93 -34.64
N THR A 73 29.73 -9.97 -34.36
CA THR A 73 30.08 -8.88 -35.30
C THR A 73 31.28 -9.30 -36.15
N ASN A 74 32.34 -9.83 -35.55
CA ASN A 74 33.48 -10.41 -36.24
C ASN A 74 33.98 -11.67 -35.51
N CYS A 75 33.90 -12.81 -36.17
CA CYS A 75 34.30 -14.10 -35.58
C CYS A 75 35.82 -14.25 -35.43
N LEU A 76 36.62 -13.67 -36.33
CA LEU A 76 38.08 -13.73 -36.27
C LEU A 76 38.62 -12.88 -35.12
N GLU A 77 38.03 -11.70 -34.92
CA GLU A 77 38.39 -10.77 -33.85
C GLU A 77 37.68 -11.07 -32.53
N GLN A 78 36.81 -12.09 -32.52
CA GLN A 78 35.96 -12.46 -31.37
C GLN A 78 35.13 -11.28 -30.83
N THR A 79 34.68 -10.38 -31.71
CA THR A 79 33.81 -9.28 -31.34
C THR A 79 32.35 -9.71 -31.46
N TYR A 80 31.61 -9.57 -30.36
CA TYR A 80 30.19 -9.90 -30.27
C TYR A 80 29.49 -8.91 -29.35
N TYR A 81 28.18 -8.79 -29.50
CA TYR A 81 27.33 -8.15 -28.51
C TYR A 81 26.31 -9.15 -27.98
N THR A 82 25.91 -8.96 -26.72
CA THR A 82 24.99 -9.85 -26.02
C THR A 82 23.74 -9.08 -25.64
N ALA A 83 22.58 -9.67 -25.89
CA ALA A 83 21.31 -9.21 -25.35
C ALA A 83 20.78 -10.29 -24.40
N PHE A 84 20.25 -9.85 -23.25
CA PHE A 84 19.64 -10.74 -22.28
C PHE A 84 18.17 -10.35 -22.11
N ASP A 85 17.28 -11.23 -22.56
CA ASP A 85 15.84 -11.01 -22.56
C ASP A 85 15.23 -11.41 -21.21
N ALA A 86 15.33 -10.50 -20.24
CA ALA A 86 14.77 -10.67 -18.90
C ALA A 86 14.41 -9.29 -18.31
N ASN A 87 13.57 -9.28 -17.29
CA ASN A 87 13.33 -8.10 -16.46
C ASN A 87 13.95 -8.30 -15.07
N TYR A 88 14.06 -7.20 -14.31
CA TYR A 88 14.51 -7.22 -12.93
C TYR A 88 15.94 -7.74 -12.73
N PHE A 89 16.85 -7.40 -13.65
CA PHE A 89 18.29 -7.63 -13.51
C PHE A 89 19.08 -6.34 -13.74
N VAL A 90 20.26 -6.26 -13.14
CA VAL A 90 21.17 -5.13 -13.33
C VAL A 90 22.43 -5.63 -14.01
N LEU A 91 22.76 -5.04 -15.16
CA LEU A 91 24.09 -5.16 -15.75
C LEU A 91 24.95 -4.03 -15.21
N ASN A 92 25.99 -4.37 -14.46
CA ASN A 92 26.98 -3.39 -14.04
C ASN A 92 27.87 -3.06 -15.24
N ASN A 93 27.60 -1.95 -15.91
CA ASN A 93 28.51 -1.35 -16.87
C ASN A 93 29.23 -0.20 -16.17
N ASN A 94 30.50 0.06 -16.51
CA ASN A 94 31.39 0.99 -15.79
C ASN A 94 30.83 2.41 -15.61
N ASP A 95 29.82 2.79 -16.40
CA ASP A 95 28.96 3.94 -16.17
C ASP A 95 27.82 3.54 -15.22
N ARG A 96 27.92 3.96 -13.95
CA ARG A 96 27.04 3.69 -12.79
C ARG A 96 25.51 3.94 -12.95
N LYS A 97 24.99 4.05 -14.16
CA LYS A 97 23.56 4.08 -14.45
C LYS A 97 23.03 2.65 -14.46
N ALA A 98 22.61 2.19 -13.28
CA ALA A 98 21.77 0.99 -13.18
C ALA A 98 20.54 1.18 -14.08
N LEU A 99 20.49 0.47 -15.21
CA LEU A 99 19.30 0.41 -16.05
C LEU A 99 18.32 -0.58 -15.39
N HIS A 100 17.27 0.01 -14.82
CA HIS A 100 16.04 -0.59 -14.29
C HIS A 100 16.14 -1.73 -13.28
N VAL A 101 15.71 -1.45 -12.03
CA VAL A 101 14.78 -2.34 -11.34
C VAL A 101 13.70 -1.53 -10.61
N GLY A 102 12.49 -1.49 -11.17
CA GLY A 102 11.32 -0.99 -10.45
C GLY A 102 10.83 -2.05 -9.48
N MET A 103 11.32 -2.05 -8.23
CA MET A 103 10.97 -3.05 -7.21
C MET A 103 9.55 -2.91 -6.65
N GLY A 104 8.69 -2.10 -7.28
CA GLY A 104 7.37 -1.80 -6.75
C GLY A 104 7.43 -0.75 -5.65
N ARG A 105 6.49 -0.81 -4.70
CA ARG A 105 6.38 0.15 -3.59
C ARG A 105 5.86 -0.55 -2.33
N SER A 106 6.15 0.06 -1.18
CA SER A 106 5.58 -0.35 0.10
C SER A 106 4.05 -0.36 0.03
N MET A 107 3.43 -1.36 0.67
CA MET A 107 1.98 -1.43 0.82
C MET A 107 1.44 -0.29 1.71
N SER A 108 2.23 0.17 2.68
CA SER A 108 1.89 1.33 3.53
C SER A 108 1.83 2.66 2.75
N SER A 109 2.23 2.68 1.48
CA SER A 109 2.03 3.84 0.60
C SER A 109 0.58 4.04 0.15
N ASP A 110 -0.28 3.03 0.32
CA ASP A 110 -1.70 3.16 0.03
C ASP A 110 -2.42 3.86 1.18
N PRO A 111 -3.22 4.91 0.93
CA PRO A 111 -3.83 5.71 2.01
C PRO A 111 -4.72 4.97 3.01
N TRP A 112 -5.25 3.80 2.62
CA TRP A 112 -6.12 2.99 3.47
C TRP A 112 -5.34 2.02 4.38
N ILE A 113 -4.04 1.82 4.11
CA ILE A 113 -3.12 0.98 4.88
C ILE A 113 -2.30 1.91 5.77
N ASP A 114 -2.43 1.76 7.08
CA ASP A 114 -1.59 2.45 8.06
C ASP A 114 -0.23 1.75 8.19
N SER A 115 -0.25 0.42 8.23
CA SER A 115 0.96 -0.40 8.15
C SER A 115 0.64 -1.79 7.59
N ALA A 116 1.60 -2.38 6.88
CA ALA A 116 1.55 -3.78 6.47
C ALA A 116 2.87 -4.44 6.86
N THR A 117 2.84 -5.28 7.89
CA THR A 117 4.06 -5.85 8.48
C THR A 117 4.02 -7.37 8.48
N TYR A 118 5.15 -7.96 8.12
CA TYR A 118 5.36 -9.40 8.26
C TYR A 118 5.74 -9.74 9.70
N THR A 119 4.97 -10.65 10.31
CA THR A 119 5.17 -11.17 11.65
C THR A 119 5.17 -12.68 11.60
N ASP A 120 6.37 -13.28 11.61
CA ASP A 120 6.66 -14.72 11.60
C ASP A 120 6.00 -15.55 10.49
N ARG A 121 4.68 -15.77 10.54
CA ARG A 121 3.91 -16.58 9.59
C ARG A 121 2.70 -15.86 9.01
N ALA A 122 2.51 -14.60 9.40
CA ALA A 122 1.38 -13.80 8.97
C ALA A 122 1.87 -12.44 8.50
N VAL A 123 1.12 -11.85 7.57
CA VAL A 123 1.19 -10.42 7.30
C VAL A 123 0.02 -9.78 8.04
N VAL A 124 0.31 -8.82 8.90
CA VAL A 124 -0.68 -8.03 9.63
C VAL A 124 -0.87 -6.72 8.89
N VAL A 125 -2.10 -6.47 8.43
CA VAL A 125 -2.46 -5.21 7.77
C VAL A 125 -3.27 -4.37 8.73
N GLN A 126 -2.70 -3.24 9.15
CA GLN A 126 -3.38 -2.24 9.95
C GLN A 126 -4.11 -1.27 9.02
N HIS A 127 -5.41 -1.17 9.21
CA HIS A 127 -6.25 -0.26 8.44
C HIS A 127 -6.18 1.17 9.00
N ALA A 128 -5.86 2.14 8.14
CA ALA A 128 -5.93 3.56 8.46
C ALA A 128 -7.39 4.02 8.62
N GLU A 129 -8.30 3.42 7.84
CA GLU A 129 -9.74 3.68 7.85
C GLU A 129 -10.54 2.44 8.30
N GLY A 130 -11.58 2.63 9.11
CA GLY A 130 -12.37 1.53 9.68
C GLY A 130 -13.87 1.75 9.56
N LEU A 131 -14.62 0.65 9.48
CA LEU A 131 -16.07 0.65 9.61
C LEU A 131 -16.48 0.63 11.09
N SER A 132 -17.67 1.13 11.40
CA SER A 132 -18.21 1.04 12.76
C SER A 132 -18.48 -0.41 13.15
N VAL A 133 -18.13 -0.73 14.39
CA VAL A 133 -18.45 -2.04 15.01
C VAL A 133 -19.65 -1.87 15.93
N THR A 134 -20.52 -2.89 15.96
CA THR A 134 -21.67 -2.91 16.87
C THR A 134 -21.25 -3.57 18.17
N MET A 135 -21.49 -2.90 19.29
CA MET A 135 -21.11 -3.38 20.62
C MET A 135 -22.35 -3.53 21.49
N HIS A 136 -22.62 -4.74 21.95
CA HIS A 136 -23.67 -5.04 22.91
C HIS A 136 -23.08 -5.12 24.32
N VAL A 137 -23.55 -4.24 25.20
CA VAL A 137 -23.12 -4.18 26.60
C VAL A 137 -24.19 -4.83 27.46
N ILE A 138 -23.86 -5.98 28.05
CA ILE A 138 -24.76 -6.77 28.89
C ILE A 138 -24.38 -6.52 30.37
N THR A 139 -25.28 -5.87 31.10
CA THR A 139 -25.09 -5.49 32.50
C THR A 139 -26.34 -5.78 33.32
N GLU A 140 -26.16 -6.10 34.59
CA GLU A 140 -27.27 -6.31 35.55
C GLU A 140 -27.93 -4.98 35.94
N THR A 141 -27.14 -3.90 35.97
CA THR A 141 -27.59 -2.54 36.27
C THR A 141 -27.67 -1.68 35.01
N ARG A 142 -28.53 -0.66 35.00
CA ARG A 142 -28.68 0.26 33.86
C ARG A 142 -27.39 1.10 33.66
N PRO A 143 -26.69 0.99 32.52
CA PRO A 143 -25.46 1.76 32.30
C PRO A 143 -25.77 3.22 31.99
N LYS A 144 -24.90 4.14 32.43
CA LYS A 144 -24.94 5.57 32.09
C LYS A 144 -23.84 5.88 31.07
N ILE A 145 -24.24 6.17 29.83
CA ILE A 145 -23.31 6.60 28.77
C ILE A 145 -23.16 8.13 28.88
N GLN A 146 -21.93 8.60 29.12
CA GLN A 146 -21.60 10.02 29.14
C GLN A 146 -20.91 10.41 27.83
N ARG A 147 -21.17 11.62 27.34
CA ARG A 147 -20.57 12.18 26.12
C ARG A 147 -19.92 13.53 26.44
N HIS A 148 -18.79 13.81 25.82
CA HIS A 148 -18.10 15.10 25.93
C HIS A 148 -18.45 16.00 24.74
N SER A 149 -18.44 17.31 24.95
CA SER A 149 -18.62 18.31 23.89
C SER A 149 -17.46 18.27 22.90
N SER A 150 -17.76 18.47 21.61
CA SER A 150 -16.74 18.58 20.55
C SER A 150 -16.43 20.05 20.29
N GLU A 151 -15.15 20.40 20.27
CA GLU A 151 -14.64 21.77 20.07
C GLU A 151 -13.63 21.77 18.93
N LEU A 152 -13.67 22.80 18.06
CA LEU A 152 -12.75 23.01 16.94
C LEU A 152 -12.34 24.49 16.92
N ALA A 153 -11.05 24.78 16.90
CA ALA A 153 -10.57 26.16 16.82
C ALA A 153 -10.48 26.63 15.35
N ASP A 154 -9.79 25.86 14.51
CA ASP A 154 -9.60 26.18 13.10
C ASP A 154 -9.28 24.92 12.28
N PHE A 155 -9.31 24.99 10.95
CA PHE A 155 -8.87 23.91 10.07
C PHE A 155 -8.18 24.45 8.81
N SER A 156 -7.26 23.65 8.26
CA SER A 156 -6.66 23.90 6.96
C SER A 156 -6.75 22.64 6.11
N GLY A 157 -6.96 22.76 4.81
CA GLY A 157 -6.97 21.59 3.95
C GLY A 157 -6.90 21.92 2.47
N THR A 158 -6.54 20.90 1.71
CA THR A 158 -6.36 20.94 0.26
C THR A 158 -7.00 19.71 -0.37
N ILE A 159 -7.63 19.89 -1.52
CA ILE A 159 -8.16 18.78 -2.33
C ILE A 159 -7.07 18.40 -3.33
N HIS A 160 -6.67 17.13 -3.30
CA HIS A 160 -5.68 16.53 -4.17
C HIS A 160 -6.32 15.50 -5.10
N VAL A 161 -5.72 15.31 -6.27
CA VAL A 161 -6.05 14.22 -7.18
C VAL A 161 -4.75 13.49 -7.46
N ASP A 162 -4.69 12.19 -7.18
CA ASP A 162 -3.51 11.38 -7.47
C ASP A 162 -3.44 10.94 -8.95
N GLU A 163 -2.30 10.38 -9.36
CA GLU A 163 -2.07 9.86 -10.71
C GLU A 163 -3.05 8.74 -11.12
N LYS A 164 -3.71 8.11 -10.13
CA LYS A 164 -4.71 7.06 -10.31
C LYS A 164 -6.15 7.60 -10.28
N SER A 165 -6.32 8.93 -10.38
CA SER A 165 -7.62 9.61 -10.36
C SER A 165 -8.41 9.42 -9.07
N ASN A 166 -7.75 9.11 -7.96
CA ASN A 166 -8.38 9.16 -6.65
C ASN A 166 -8.36 10.59 -6.12
N TYR A 167 -9.52 11.07 -5.68
CA TYR A 167 -9.66 12.39 -5.07
C TYR A 167 -9.46 12.28 -3.57
N TYR A 168 -8.56 13.09 -3.01
CA TYR A 168 -8.37 13.15 -1.57
C TYR A 168 -8.57 14.54 -1.00
N LEU A 169 -9.27 14.64 0.13
CA LEU A 169 -9.23 15.83 0.97
C LEU A 169 -8.15 15.61 2.04
N ASN A 170 -7.05 16.35 1.94
CA ASN A 170 -6.06 16.44 2.99
C ASN A 170 -6.48 17.57 3.94
N ILE A 171 -6.88 17.24 5.16
CA ILE A 171 -7.34 18.23 6.15
C ILE A 171 -6.60 18.06 7.47
N THR A 172 -6.21 19.18 8.04
CA THR A 172 -5.57 19.31 9.34
C THR A 172 -6.46 20.18 10.24
N PHE A 173 -6.78 19.67 11.43
CA PHE A 173 -7.59 20.38 12.41
C PHE A 173 -6.71 20.98 13.52
N PHE A 174 -7.03 22.21 13.94
CA PHE A 174 -6.38 22.90 15.05
C PHE A 174 -7.34 23.02 16.23
N GLY A 175 -6.87 22.68 17.43
CA GLY A 175 -7.69 22.74 18.65
C GLY A 175 -8.90 21.80 18.67
N ALA A 176 -8.85 20.69 17.92
CA ALA A 176 -9.94 19.72 17.84
C ALA A 176 -9.98 18.76 19.05
N SER A 177 -11.16 18.53 19.64
CA SER A 177 -11.33 17.65 20.83
C SER A 177 -12.11 16.34 20.63
N SER A 178 -12.94 16.20 19.58
CA SER A 178 -13.79 15.00 19.42
C SER A 178 -14.27 14.80 17.96
N ASN A 179 -15.58 14.91 17.70
CA ASN A 179 -16.20 14.58 16.43
C ASN A 179 -16.62 15.83 15.65
N PHE A 180 -16.40 15.85 14.34
CA PHE A 180 -16.73 16.98 13.47
C PHE A 180 -17.44 16.52 12.21
N ALA A 181 -18.44 17.28 11.79
CA ALA A 181 -19.10 17.09 10.50
C ALA A 181 -18.49 18.03 9.48
N VAL A 182 -18.03 17.50 8.35
CA VAL A 182 -17.49 18.26 7.22
C VAL A 182 -18.51 18.26 6.09
N LYS A 183 -18.78 19.44 5.52
CA LYS A 183 -19.64 19.63 4.34
C LYS A 183 -18.86 20.31 3.24
N LEU A 184 -18.83 19.70 2.06
CA LEU A 184 -18.21 20.28 0.87
C LEU A 184 -19.24 21.02 0.02
N TYR A 185 -18.89 22.24 -0.40
CA TYR A 185 -19.72 23.11 -1.23
C TYR A 185 -19.01 23.42 -2.54
N PHE A 186 -19.67 23.19 -3.67
CA PHE A 186 -19.14 23.64 -4.96
C PHE A 186 -19.62 25.06 -5.23
N ARG A 187 -18.68 25.95 -5.57
CA ARG A 187 -18.96 27.37 -5.84
C ARG A 187 -19.54 27.55 -7.26
N LYS A 188 -20.66 26.89 -7.53
CA LYS A 188 -21.71 27.40 -8.43
C LYS A 188 -23.01 27.26 -7.67
N LEU A 189 -23.41 28.37 -7.06
CA LEU A 189 -24.70 28.61 -6.41
C LEU A 189 -24.88 27.91 -5.06
N VAL A 190 -25.34 28.71 -4.10
CA VAL A 190 -25.86 28.29 -2.80
C VAL A 190 -26.97 27.27 -3.06
N GLY A 191 -26.63 25.99 -2.93
CA GLY A 191 -27.44 24.81 -3.23
C GLY A 191 -26.92 23.60 -2.43
N PRO A 192 -27.66 22.48 -2.38
CA PRO A 192 -27.49 21.46 -1.34
C PRO A 192 -26.07 20.90 -1.30
N SER A 193 -25.59 20.65 -0.07
CA SER A 193 -24.31 19.96 0.18
C SER A 193 -24.29 18.63 -0.56
N LEU A 194 -23.28 18.42 -1.40
CA LEU A 194 -23.16 17.20 -2.21
C LEU A 194 -22.57 16.03 -1.42
N VAL A 195 -21.66 16.33 -0.48
CA VAL A 195 -20.99 15.31 0.35
C VAL A 195 -20.91 15.81 1.79
N ALA A 196 -21.41 14.99 2.71
CA ALA A 196 -21.28 15.20 4.15
C ALA A 196 -20.59 13.98 4.77
N SER A 197 -19.53 14.24 5.53
CA SER A 197 -18.74 13.20 6.21
C SER A 197 -18.57 13.56 7.69
N SER A 198 -18.55 12.55 8.57
CA SER A 198 -18.25 12.73 10.00
C SER A 198 -16.86 12.19 10.30
N LEU A 199 -16.06 12.98 11.02
CA LEU A 199 -14.67 12.69 11.35
C LEU A 199 -14.50 12.61 12.85
N THR A 200 -13.66 11.70 13.31
CA THR A 200 -13.36 11.46 14.73
C THR A 200 -11.86 11.58 14.93
N LYS A 201 -11.44 12.43 15.86
CA LYS A 201 -10.02 12.54 16.26
C LYS A 201 -9.60 11.27 17.00
N ARG A 202 -8.51 10.61 16.53
CA ARG A 202 -8.07 9.31 17.06
C ARG A 202 -7.09 9.43 18.23
N ASP A 203 -6.34 10.53 18.39
CA ASP A 203 -5.36 10.68 19.49
C ASP A 203 -5.13 12.11 20.02
N HIS A 204 -4.56 12.20 21.24
CA HIS A 204 -4.27 13.45 21.97
C HIS A 204 -3.03 14.23 21.49
N ASN A 205 -2.18 13.66 20.64
CA ASN A 205 -0.94 14.31 20.17
C ASN A 205 -1.11 14.88 18.76
N CYS A 206 -0.84 16.18 18.63
CA CYS A 206 -0.91 16.96 17.39
C CYS A 206 -0.04 16.37 16.26
N LYS A 207 -0.68 15.86 15.20
CA LYS A 207 -0.50 16.20 13.76
C LYS A 207 -1.12 15.08 12.90
N ASP A 208 -2.43 14.90 13.02
CA ASP A 208 -3.12 13.93 12.17
C ASP A 208 -3.56 14.65 10.90
N ALA A 209 -2.81 14.46 9.83
CA ALA A 209 -3.27 14.74 8.48
C ALA A 209 -4.28 13.64 8.12
N PHE A 210 -5.55 13.99 8.01
CA PHE A 210 -6.57 13.03 7.61
C PHE A 210 -6.70 13.08 6.08
N MET A 211 -6.49 11.94 5.43
CA MET A 211 -6.65 11.78 3.98
C MET A 211 -7.98 11.08 3.71
N PHE A 212 -8.92 11.77 3.05
CA PHE A 212 -10.23 11.18 2.71
C PHE A 212 -10.35 10.92 1.24
N GLN A 213 -10.66 9.70 0.81
CA GLN A 213 -11.02 9.46 -0.58
C GLN A 213 -12.47 9.93 -0.84
N VAL A 214 -12.65 10.95 -1.68
CA VAL A 214 -13.97 11.43 -2.11
C VAL A 214 -14.34 10.71 -3.41
N SER A 215 -15.27 9.76 -3.35
CA SER A 215 -15.84 9.18 -4.57
C SER A 215 -16.96 10.10 -5.06
N VAL A 216 -16.75 10.72 -6.23
CA VAL A 216 -17.77 11.51 -6.91
C VAL A 216 -18.53 10.55 -7.85
N ALA A 217 -19.83 10.38 -7.63
CA ALA A 217 -20.72 9.67 -8.53
C ALA A 217 -21.14 10.56 -9.72
#